data_AF-A0A5P8E7B8-F1
#
_entry.id   AF-A0A5P8E7B8-F1
#
_cell.length_a   1.000
_cell.length_b   1.000
_cell.length_c   1.000
_cell.angle_alpha   90.00
_cell.angle_beta   90.00
_cell.angle_gamma   90.00
#
_symmetry.space_group_name_H-M   'P 1'
#
loop_
_entity.id
_entity.type
_entity.pdbx_description
1 polymer ?
#
loop_
_entity_poly.entity_id
_entity_poly.type
_entity_poly.pdbx_seq_one_letter_code
_entity_poly.pdbx_strand_id
1 'polypeptide(L)'
;MANEKFTVALEIGSSKITAVAGTKQPDGAIQILAIAQEESGSFIRKGRILNIDKMTQCIKSIKDKLEKRLNRQISKAYVGIGGMGMHTLLNCINRTFPETTKVTEDMIDELRDENIQTAPAGYEIIDVIEQEYQLGTMSSTEPVGTLTSNLKGQFLNVVTRASVRKQIEDVFYNIGINVIEIPVSFLALANATLKDNERQSGCVFVDMGAQTTSVAVFKGNILRHAAILPIGGWNITNDIAQTLQISLEEAENLKLKHDFAIEEIDENSSEIIVLEDGRSFPINELKNIVSARLEEIIANVNHQVEISKLRPGELVAGIVVCGGVSNTSAITEAFKIVMPKFDKVRVEQKMTLQYRVNKSITDFNTDFSYNSVIAMLDKGTENCDGGEIGKETELFTVKEPIQESTTPVEPAKPNTQPTEESSTSSGKETMTDEEFEKFMRERAEKGLVAQGITKEQATPTGENTTIGPSTSSDETKEQEDKPKVVIVDPTRETENTSNSKEEEERKEEKPSFWQRIKDTINKVTSEDEEI
;
A
#
# COMPACT_ATOMS: atom_id res chain seq x y z
N MET A 1 -17.74 -13.94 -37.30
CA MET A 1 -16.27 -13.83 -37.12
C MET A 1 -15.87 -14.81 -36.01
N ALA A 2 -14.58 -15.05 -35.74
CA ALA A 2 -14.20 -15.89 -34.60
C ALA A 2 -14.63 -15.22 -33.28
N ASN A 3 -14.84 -16.01 -32.21
CA ASN A 3 -14.91 -15.45 -30.85
C ASN A 3 -13.52 -14.91 -30.50
N GLU A 4 -13.33 -13.60 -30.63
CA GLU A 4 -12.13 -12.93 -30.11
C GLU A 4 -12.17 -12.97 -28.59
N LYS A 5 -11.32 -13.81 -27.99
CA LYS A 5 -11.20 -13.88 -26.53
C LYS A 5 -10.67 -12.54 -26.02
N PHE A 6 -11.35 -11.97 -25.03
CA PHE A 6 -10.91 -10.75 -24.36
C PHE A 6 -11.02 -10.91 -22.85
N THR A 7 -10.09 -10.27 -22.15
CA THR A 7 -10.08 -10.10 -20.71
C THR A 7 -10.67 -8.73 -20.39
N VAL A 8 -11.45 -8.61 -19.31
CA VAL A 8 -11.95 -7.33 -18.78
C VAL A 8 -11.39 -7.12 -17.38
N ALA A 9 -10.80 -5.95 -17.13
CA ALA A 9 -10.41 -5.51 -15.81
C ALA A 9 -11.06 -4.15 -15.48
N LEU A 10 -11.36 -3.94 -14.21
CA LEU A 10 -11.84 -2.68 -13.65
C LEU A 10 -10.99 -2.31 -12.43
N GLU A 11 -10.89 -1.02 -12.12
CA GLU A 11 -10.30 -0.51 -10.88
C GLU A 11 -11.31 0.36 -10.12
N ILE A 12 -11.50 0.05 -8.84
CA ILE A 12 -12.41 0.76 -7.93
C ILE A 12 -11.67 1.95 -7.29
N GLY A 13 -11.45 3.00 -8.09
CA GLY A 13 -10.81 4.25 -7.65
C GLY A 13 -11.75 5.19 -6.88
N SER A 14 -11.17 6.15 -6.14
CA SER A 14 -11.91 7.11 -5.29
C SER A 14 -12.26 8.45 -5.94
N SER A 15 -11.71 8.76 -7.12
CA SER A 15 -12.19 9.86 -7.97
C SER A 15 -13.10 9.28 -9.06
N LYS A 16 -12.60 8.26 -9.75
CA LYS A 16 -13.22 7.59 -10.89
C LYS A 16 -13.07 6.07 -10.79
N ILE A 17 -13.97 5.33 -11.43
CA ILE A 17 -13.80 3.89 -11.71
C ILE A 17 -13.36 3.78 -13.16
N THR A 18 -12.26 3.08 -13.39
CA THR A 18 -11.65 2.89 -14.72
C THR A 18 -11.83 1.43 -15.16
N ALA A 19 -12.11 1.20 -16.44
CA ALA A 19 -12.34 -0.14 -16.98
C ALA A 19 -11.75 -0.31 -18.38
N VAL A 20 -11.17 -1.48 -18.66
CA VAL A 20 -10.54 -1.79 -19.94
C VAL A 20 -10.85 -3.23 -20.33
N ALA A 21 -11.19 -3.43 -21.61
CA ALA A 21 -11.27 -4.73 -22.26
C ALA A 21 -10.15 -4.87 -23.29
N GLY A 22 -9.42 -5.98 -23.27
CA GLY A 22 -8.28 -6.20 -24.15
C GLY A 22 -7.86 -7.66 -24.27
N THR A 23 -6.92 -7.91 -25.19
CA THR A 23 -6.42 -9.26 -25.50
C THR A 23 -4.90 -9.25 -25.51
N LYS A 24 -4.27 -10.04 -24.64
CA LYS A 24 -2.81 -10.25 -24.62
C LYS A 24 -2.37 -10.97 -25.89
N GLN A 25 -1.43 -10.37 -26.62
CA GLN A 25 -0.95 -10.85 -27.91
C GLN A 25 0.21 -11.86 -27.74
N PRO A 26 0.54 -12.67 -28.77
CA PRO A 26 1.63 -13.65 -28.68
C PRO A 26 3.03 -13.07 -28.42
N ASP A 27 3.22 -11.77 -28.63
CA ASP A 27 4.45 -11.04 -28.30
C ASP A 27 4.40 -10.36 -26.92
N GLY A 28 3.42 -10.72 -26.09
CA GLY A 28 3.23 -10.21 -24.74
C GLY A 28 2.51 -8.85 -24.65
N ALA A 29 2.38 -8.11 -25.77
CA ALA A 29 1.75 -6.80 -25.74
C ALA A 29 0.22 -6.89 -25.60
N ILE A 30 -0.40 -5.93 -24.91
CA ILE A 30 -1.86 -5.91 -24.69
C ILE A 30 -2.54 -5.12 -25.81
N GLN A 31 -3.40 -5.77 -26.60
CA GLN A 31 -4.27 -5.05 -27.54
C GLN A 31 -5.51 -4.54 -26.77
N ILE A 32 -5.61 -3.22 -26.63
CA ILE A 32 -6.78 -2.54 -26.06
C ILE A 32 -7.90 -2.57 -27.11
N LEU A 33 -9.06 -3.12 -26.74
CA LEU A 33 -10.23 -3.25 -27.60
C LEU A 33 -11.30 -2.19 -27.27
N ALA A 34 -11.58 -2.03 -25.98
CA ALA A 34 -12.53 -1.04 -25.46
C ALA A 34 -12.08 -0.51 -24.09
N ILE A 35 -12.56 0.70 -23.77
CA ILE A 35 -12.34 1.37 -22.49
C ILE A 35 -13.67 1.92 -21.96
N ALA A 36 -13.76 2.17 -20.66
CA ALA A 36 -14.81 2.96 -20.04
C ALA A 36 -14.30 3.59 -18.73
N GLN A 37 -14.92 4.71 -18.35
CA GLN A 37 -14.65 5.42 -17.10
C GLN A 37 -15.95 6.11 -16.65
N GLU A 38 -16.13 6.24 -15.34
CA GLU A 38 -17.16 7.05 -14.69
C GLU A 38 -16.62 7.68 -13.40
N GLU A 39 -17.14 8.84 -13.00
CA GLU A 39 -16.77 9.46 -11.72
C GLU A 39 -17.45 8.77 -10.52
N SER A 40 -16.65 8.50 -9.48
CA SER A 40 -17.02 7.71 -8.31
C SER A 40 -17.01 8.49 -6.98
N GLY A 41 -16.39 9.68 -6.92
CA GLY A 41 -16.17 10.44 -5.68
C GLY A 41 -17.42 10.88 -4.88
N SER A 42 -18.64 10.68 -5.43
CA SER A 42 -19.91 10.91 -4.71
C SER A 42 -20.48 9.66 -4.02
N PHE A 43 -19.81 8.51 -4.13
CA PHE A 43 -20.19 7.24 -3.48
C PHE A 43 -19.00 6.33 -3.11
N ILE A 44 -17.78 6.64 -3.53
CA ILE A 44 -16.55 5.98 -3.06
C ILE A 44 -15.70 7.01 -2.31
N ARG A 45 -15.20 6.62 -1.13
CA ARG A 45 -14.21 7.41 -0.37
C ARG A 45 -13.09 6.53 0.16
N LYS A 46 -11.86 6.97 -0.07
CA LYS A 46 -10.61 6.29 0.37
C LYS A 46 -10.61 4.78 0.04
N GLY A 47 -11.10 4.44 -1.16
CA GLY A 47 -11.24 3.08 -1.70
C GLY A 47 -12.33 2.21 -1.04
N ARG A 48 -13.26 2.79 -0.29
CA ARG A 48 -14.44 2.10 0.27
C ARG A 48 -15.73 2.57 -0.40
N ILE A 49 -16.62 1.61 -0.69
CA ILE A 49 -17.96 1.87 -1.23
C ILE A 49 -18.85 2.38 -0.08
N LEU A 50 -19.39 3.60 -0.22
CA LEU A 50 -20.32 4.21 0.75
C LEU A 50 -21.79 4.06 0.35
N ASN A 51 -22.08 3.88 -0.94
CA ASN A 51 -23.43 3.65 -1.44
C ASN A 51 -23.41 2.60 -2.55
N ILE A 52 -24.04 1.46 -2.27
CA ILE A 52 -24.04 0.29 -3.15
C ILE A 52 -24.91 0.53 -4.40
N ASP A 53 -26.05 1.22 -4.28
CA ASP A 53 -26.95 1.47 -5.42
C ASP A 53 -26.28 2.31 -6.52
N LYS A 54 -25.61 3.40 -6.14
CA LYS A 54 -24.80 4.23 -7.05
C LYS A 54 -23.63 3.46 -7.65
N MET A 55 -22.99 2.59 -6.87
CA MET A 55 -21.94 1.71 -7.37
C MET A 55 -22.49 0.76 -8.44
N THR A 56 -23.59 0.06 -8.18
CA THR A 56 -24.27 -0.83 -9.14
C THR A 56 -24.70 -0.08 -10.41
N GLN A 57 -25.25 1.13 -10.29
CA GLN A 57 -25.61 1.99 -11.43
C GLN A 57 -24.37 2.38 -12.25
N CYS A 58 -23.26 2.71 -11.58
CA CYS A 58 -21.99 3.06 -12.21
C CYS A 58 -21.38 1.87 -12.98
N ILE A 59 -21.21 0.71 -12.34
CA ILE A 59 -20.64 -0.47 -13.01
C ILE A 59 -21.56 -0.94 -14.15
N LYS A 60 -22.89 -0.80 -14.03
CA LYS A 60 -23.81 -1.05 -15.15
C LYS A 60 -23.54 -0.10 -16.32
N SER A 61 -23.39 1.21 -16.09
CA SER A 61 -23.07 2.17 -17.16
C SER A 61 -21.70 1.85 -17.81
N ILE A 62 -20.72 1.42 -17.02
CA ILE A 62 -19.42 0.93 -17.53
C ILE A 62 -19.59 -0.32 -18.40
N LYS A 63 -20.37 -1.31 -17.94
CA LYS A 63 -20.71 -2.53 -18.68
C LYS A 63 -21.36 -2.18 -20.02
N ASP A 64 -22.43 -1.39 -20.00
CA ASP A 64 -23.17 -0.96 -21.19
C ASP A 64 -22.27 -0.18 -22.17
N LYS A 65 -21.35 0.67 -21.66
CA LYS A 65 -20.34 1.40 -22.46
C LYS A 65 -19.31 0.46 -23.12
N LEU A 66 -18.85 -0.58 -22.42
CA LEU A 66 -17.89 -1.56 -22.96
C LEU A 66 -18.56 -2.52 -23.95
N GLU A 67 -19.70 -3.13 -23.59
CA GLU A 67 -20.44 -4.08 -24.43
C GLU A 67 -20.80 -3.44 -25.78
N LYS A 68 -21.27 -2.19 -25.77
CA LYS A 68 -21.55 -1.41 -27.00
C LYS A 68 -20.31 -1.17 -27.87
N ARG A 69 -19.11 -1.08 -27.28
CA ARG A 69 -17.84 -0.89 -28.01
C ARG A 69 -17.28 -2.20 -28.56
N LEU A 70 -17.50 -3.31 -27.85
CA LEU A 70 -17.08 -4.66 -28.25
C LEU A 70 -18.08 -5.36 -29.19
N ASN A 71 -19.35 -4.94 -29.18
CA ASN A 71 -20.48 -5.66 -29.77
C ASN A 71 -20.62 -7.11 -29.24
N ARG A 72 -20.30 -7.29 -27.95
CA ARG A 72 -20.33 -8.55 -27.19
C ARG A 72 -20.86 -8.29 -25.79
N GLN A 73 -21.41 -9.32 -25.15
CA GLN A 73 -21.70 -9.28 -23.73
C GLN A 73 -20.42 -9.50 -22.90
N ILE A 74 -20.43 -9.03 -21.65
CA ILE A 74 -19.39 -9.26 -20.63
C ILE A 74 -20.02 -10.10 -19.53
N SER A 75 -19.52 -11.33 -19.36
CA SER A 75 -19.99 -12.29 -18.34
C SER A 75 -19.06 -12.41 -17.13
N LYS A 76 -17.80 -11.95 -17.26
CA LYS A 76 -16.80 -11.98 -16.19
C LYS A 76 -15.95 -10.71 -16.15
N ALA A 77 -15.31 -10.44 -15.02
CA ALA A 77 -14.27 -9.41 -14.91
C ALA A 77 -13.27 -9.66 -13.77
N TYR A 78 -12.07 -9.11 -13.90
CA TYR A 78 -11.13 -8.88 -12.80
C TYR A 78 -11.43 -7.51 -12.16
N VAL A 79 -11.45 -7.42 -10.82
CA VAL A 79 -11.88 -6.19 -10.12
C VAL A 79 -10.84 -5.72 -9.12
N GLY A 80 -10.01 -4.76 -9.56
CA GLY A 80 -8.92 -4.18 -8.79
C GLY A 80 -9.37 -3.30 -7.64
N ILE A 81 -8.71 -3.47 -6.48
CA ILE A 81 -8.93 -2.65 -5.29
C ILE A 81 -7.63 -2.06 -4.72
N GLY A 82 -7.77 -0.89 -4.10
CA GLY A 82 -6.74 -0.21 -3.33
C GLY A 82 -7.39 0.76 -2.33
N GLY A 83 -7.85 0.25 -1.19
CA GLY A 83 -8.66 1.01 -0.23
C GLY A 83 -8.22 0.93 1.24
N MET A 84 -8.65 1.92 2.02
CA MET A 84 -8.36 2.08 3.44
C MET A 84 -8.63 0.80 4.24
N GLY A 85 -7.62 0.37 5.00
CA GLY A 85 -7.66 -0.84 5.82
C GLY A 85 -6.99 -2.04 5.17
N MET A 86 -6.63 -1.94 3.88
CA MET A 86 -5.69 -2.89 3.27
C MET A 86 -4.28 -2.65 3.80
N HIS A 87 -3.64 -3.72 4.26
CA HIS A 87 -2.27 -3.74 4.76
C HIS A 87 -1.72 -5.18 4.73
N THR A 88 -0.42 -5.35 4.94
CA THR A 88 0.19 -6.68 5.09
C THR A 88 0.35 -7.09 6.54
N LEU A 89 0.12 -8.38 6.82
CA LEU A 89 0.42 -9.05 8.08
C LEU A 89 1.41 -10.19 7.82
N LEU A 90 2.44 -10.29 8.66
CA LEU A 90 3.35 -11.46 8.68
C LEU A 90 2.70 -12.61 9.45
N ASN A 91 2.79 -13.81 8.89
CA ASN A 91 2.40 -15.05 9.54
C ASN A 91 3.49 -16.13 9.36
N CYS A 92 3.44 -17.18 10.19
CA CYS A 92 4.35 -18.31 10.14
C CYS A 92 3.59 -19.61 10.42
N ILE A 93 3.65 -20.57 9.49
CA ILE A 93 3.15 -21.94 9.70
C ILE A 93 4.36 -22.86 9.85
N ASN A 94 4.33 -23.77 10.84
CA ASN A 94 5.43 -24.68 11.13
C ASN A 94 4.98 -26.14 11.15
N ARG A 95 5.66 -26.98 10.36
CA ARG A 95 5.43 -28.40 10.23
C ARG A 95 6.68 -29.17 10.68
N THR A 96 6.50 -30.05 11.66
CA THR A 96 7.55 -30.94 12.18
C THR A 96 7.29 -32.36 11.70
N PHE A 97 8.30 -33.01 11.15
CA PHE A 97 8.25 -34.38 10.65
C PHE A 97 8.89 -35.35 11.67
N PRO A 98 8.38 -36.60 11.82
CA PRO A 98 8.97 -37.58 12.73
C PRO A 98 10.41 -37.99 12.37
N GLU A 99 10.76 -37.92 11.08
CA GLU A 99 12.09 -38.19 10.55
C GLU A 99 12.48 -37.16 9.47
N THR A 100 13.76 -37.12 9.12
CA THR A 100 14.30 -36.19 8.12
C THR A 100 13.64 -36.43 6.76
N THR A 101 12.75 -35.52 6.37
CA THR A 101 11.85 -35.64 5.23
C THR A 101 12.32 -34.73 4.09
N LYS A 102 12.14 -35.17 2.83
CA LYS A 102 12.37 -34.33 1.65
C LYS A 102 11.16 -33.44 1.41
N VAL A 103 11.35 -32.13 1.38
CA VAL A 103 10.29 -31.17 1.05
C VAL A 103 9.81 -31.36 -0.40
N THR A 104 8.49 -31.44 -0.60
CA THR A 104 7.82 -31.49 -1.91
C THR A 104 6.99 -30.22 -2.15
N GLU A 105 6.58 -29.97 -3.39
CA GLU A 105 5.65 -28.88 -3.74
C GLU A 105 4.36 -28.96 -2.91
N ASP A 106 3.76 -30.15 -2.82
CA ASP A 106 2.53 -30.41 -2.05
C ASP A 106 2.66 -29.95 -0.58
N MET A 107 3.84 -30.07 0.03
CA MET A 107 4.08 -29.61 1.41
C MET A 107 4.14 -28.07 1.53
N ILE A 108 4.46 -27.37 0.43
CA ILE A 108 4.45 -25.91 0.35
C ILE A 108 3.02 -25.42 0.13
N ASP A 109 2.30 -26.02 -0.83
CA ASP A 109 0.88 -25.76 -1.07
C ASP A 109 0.04 -25.98 0.21
N GLU A 110 0.24 -27.08 0.93
CA GLU A 110 -0.46 -27.32 2.20
C GLU A 110 -0.14 -26.27 3.28
N LEU A 111 1.10 -25.78 3.39
CA LEU A 111 1.46 -24.71 4.33
C LEU A 111 0.83 -23.36 3.93
N ARG A 112 0.71 -23.12 2.62
CA ARG A 112 0.09 -21.93 2.04
C ARG A 112 -1.43 -21.94 2.26
N ASP A 113 -2.09 -23.08 2.09
CA ASP A 113 -3.52 -23.26 2.34
C ASP A 113 -3.86 -23.24 3.84
N GLU A 114 -3.00 -23.78 4.70
CA GLU A 114 -3.10 -23.61 6.16
C GLU A 114 -2.98 -22.13 6.54
N ASN A 115 -2.02 -21.41 5.95
CA ASN A 115 -1.84 -19.97 6.14
C ASN A 115 -3.07 -19.15 5.73
N ILE A 116 -3.72 -19.45 4.60
CA ILE A 116 -4.94 -18.76 4.14
C ILE A 116 -6.08 -18.90 5.16
N GLN A 117 -6.15 -20.03 5.88
CA GLN A 117 -7.16 -20.27 6.92
C GLN A 117 -6.90 -19.49 8.23
N THR A 118 -5.73 -18.85 8.39
CA THR A 118 -5.39 -18.04 9.60
C THR A 118 -5.87 -16.59 9.57
N ALA A 119 -6.68 -16.19 8.58
CA ALA A 119 -7.19 -14.83 8.43
C ALA A 119 -7.80 -14.27 9.74
N PRO A 120 -7.38 -13.08 10.23
CA PRO A 120 -7.93 -12.50 11.46
C PRO A 120 -9.43 -12.24 11.38
N ALA A 121 -10.13 -12.30 12.52
CA ALA A 121 -11.58 -12.11 12.57
C ALA A 121 -12.03 -10.77 11.96
N GLY A 122 -12.94 -10.84 10.97
CA GLY A 122 -13.42 -9.68 10.21
C GLY A 122 -12.48 -9.19 9.11
N TYR A 123 -11.35 -9.87 8.89
CA TYR A 123 -10.44 -9.70 7.77
C TYR A 123 -10.49 -10.92 6.84
N GLU A 124 -9.95 -10.73 5.65
CA GLU A 124 -9.74 -11.76 4.64
C GLU A 124 -8.34 -11.57 4.03
N ILE A 125 -7.66 -12.68 3.75
CA ILE A 125 -6.38 -12.70 3.03
C ILE A 125 -6.70 -12.71 1.54
N ILE A 126 -6.28 -11.67 0.81
CA ILE A 126 -6.55 -11.48 -0.62
C ILE A 126 -5.33 -11.76 -1.52
N ASP A 127 -4.13 -11.76 -0.94
CA ASP A 127 -2.88 -12.19 -1.60
C ASP A 127 -1.92 -12.77 -0.55
N VAL A 128 -1.09 -13.72 -0.94
CA VAL A 128 -0.13 -14.43 -0.08
C VAL A 128 1.24 -14.39 -0.76
N ILE A 129 2.14 -13.57 -0.22
CA ILE A 129 3.51 -13.46 -0.71
C ILE A 129 4.42 -14.29 0.19
N GLU A 130 4.89 -15.41 -0.35
CA GLU A 130 5.87 -16.29 0.29
C GLU A 130 7.18 -15.54 0.56
N GLN A 131 7.75 -15.77 1.73
CA GLN A 131 9.03 -15.24 2.17
C GLN A 131 10.04 -16.40 2.28
N GLU A 132 11.08 -16.27 3.09
CA GLU A 132 12.02 -17.36 3.32
C GLU A 132 11.42 -18.51 4.15
N TYR A 133 11.59 -19.73 3.67
CA TYR A 133 11.30 -20.97 4.41
C TYR A 133 12.48 -21.32 5.32
N GLN A 134 12.18 -21.55 6.60
CA GLN A 134 13.18 -21.96 7.58
C GLN A 134 13.23 -23.49 7.68
N LEU A 135 14.42 -24.02 7.45
CA LEU A 135 14.75 -25.45 7.29
C LEU A 135 15.73 -25.84 8.39
N GLY A 136 15.19 -26.02 9.61
CA GLY A 136 16.00 -26.11 10.83
C GLY A 136 16.80 -24.82 11.09
N THR A 137 18.12 -24.88 10.92
CA THR A 137 19.02 -23.72 11.05
C THR A 137 19.24 -22.96 9.74
N MET A 138 18.86 -23.52 8.60
CA MET A 138 18.99 -22.88 7.28
C MET A 138 17.73 -22.09 6.91
N SER A 139 17.88 -21.19 5.94
CA SER A 139 16.80 -20.35 5.40
C SER A 139 16.92 -20.33 3.87
N SER A 140 15.82 -20.56 3.14
CA SER A 140 15.82 -20.59 1.67
C SER A 140 14.51 -20.04 1.11
N THR A 141 14.56 -19.33 -0.01
CA THR A 141 13.38 -19.01 -0.84
C THR A 141 12.96 -20.18 -1.73
N GLU A 142 13.85 -21.16 -1.92
CA GLU A 142 13.61 -22.38 -2.69
C GLU A 142 13.80 -23.58 -1.73
N PRO A 143 12.73 -24.05 -1.04
CA PRO A 143 12.83 -25.11 -0.05
C PRO A 143 12.75 -26.52 -0.66
N VAL A 144 12.04 -26.66 -1.79
CA VAL A 144 11.68 -27.94 -2.40
C VAL A 144 12.92 -28.75 -2.74
N GLY A 145 12.91 -30.04 -2.39
CA GLY A 145 14.05 -30.93 -2.54
C GLY A 145 15.02 -30.97 -1.37
N THR A 146 14.97 -30.00 -0.44
CA THR A 146 15.80 -30.00 0.77
C THR A 146 15.33 -31.07 1.76
N LEU A 147 16.27 -31.62 2.53
CA LEU A 147 16.00 -32.56 3.63
C LEU A 147 15.90 -31.82 4.97
N THR A 148 14.80 -31.96 5.70
CA THR A 148 14.61 -31.38 7.04
C THR A 148 13.67 -32.22 7.91
N SER A 149 13.80 -32.12 9.24
CA SER A 149 12.79 -32.57 10.19
C SER A 149 11.83 -31.45 10.61
N ASN A 150 12.11 -30.20 10.26
CA ASN A 150 11.28 -29.03 10.58
C ASN A 150 11.26 -28.05 9.40
N LEU A 151 10.06 -27.76 8.90
CA LEU A 151 9.79 -26.84 7.80
C LEU A 151 8.84 -25.76 8.30
N LYS A 152 9.32 -24.52 8.35
CA LYS A 152 8.51 -23.34 8.71
C LYS A 152 8.38 -22.42 7.50
N GLY A 153 7.18 -22.31 6.95
CA GLY A 153 6.83 -21.30 5.95
C GLY A 153 6.60 -19.94 6.61
N GLN A 154 7.14 -18.89 6.00
CA GLN A 154 6.91 -17.51 6.41
C GLN A 154 6.16 -16.80 5.28
N PHE A 155 5.05 -16.14 5.62
CA PHE A 155 4.13 -15.56 4.65
C PHE A 155 3.85 -14.10 4.97
N LEU A 156 3.83 -13.25 3.96
CA LEU A 156 3.34 -11.89 4.03
C LEU A 156 1.95 -11.85 3.38
N ASN A 157 0.92 -11.83 4.21
CA ASN A 157 -0.47 -11.88 3.78
C ASN A 157 -0.97 -10.45 3.55
N VAL A 158 -1.40 -10.12 2.33
CA VAL A 158 -2.17 -8.88 2.11
C VAL A 158 -3.59 -9.14 2.60
N VAL A 159 -4.04 -8.35 3.56
CA VAL A 159 -5.37 -8.47 4.16
C VAL A 159 -6.22 -7.24 3.90
N THR A 160 -7.53 -7.44 3.80
CA THR A 160 -8.55 -6.38 3.81
C THR A 160 -9.74 -6.80 4.69
N ARG A 161 -10.72 -5.91 4.91
CA ARG A 161 -11.95 -6.28 5.61
C ARG A 161 -12.82 -7.16 4.71
N ALA A 162 -13.25 -8.33 5.19
CA ALA A 162 -14.01 -9.30 4.40
C ALA A 162 -15.33 -8.74 3.80
N SER A 163 -15.89 -7.68 4.40
CA SER A 163 -17.03 -6.94 3.86
C SER A 163 -16.76 -6.26 2.52
N VAL A 164 -15.50 -5.90 2.22
CA VAL A 164 -15.13 -5.23 0.95
C VAL A 164 -15.28 -6.20 -0.23
N ARG A 165 -14.75 -7.42 -0.09
CA ARG A 165 -14.93 -8.49 -1.09
C ARG A 165 -16.40 -8.74 -1.36
N LYS A 166 -17.17 -9.02 -0.29
CA LYS A 166 -18.59 -9.32 -0.43
C LYS A 166 -19.37 -8.19 -1.12
N GLN A 167 -19.12 -6.93 -0.76
CA GLN A 167 -19.78 -5.79 -1.42
C GLN A 167 -19.49 -5.73 -2.93
N ILE A 168 -18.28 -6.11 -3.35
CA ILE A 168 -17.89 -6.15 -4.77
C ILE A 168 -18.57 -7.32 -5.48
N GLU A 169 -18.53 -8.52 -4.89
CA GLU A 169 -19.19 -9.71 -5.45
C GLU A 169 -20.72 -9.49 -5.56
N ASP A 170 -21.37 -8.96 -4.52
CA ASP A 170 -22.79 -8.60 -4.53
C ASP A 170 -23.12 -7.56 -5.63
N VAL A 171 -22.30 -6.51 -5.81
CA VAL A 171 -22.50 -5.48 -6.86
C VAL A 171 -22.41 -6.06 -8.26
N PHE A 172 -21.39 -6.86 -8.54
CA PHE A 172 -21.11 -7.37 -9.89
C PHE A 172 -22.07 -8.51 -10.27
N TYR A 173 -22.42 -9.38 -9.30
CA TYR A 173 -23.41 -10.44 -9.50
C TYR A 173 -24.78 -9.87 -9.90
N ASN A 174 -25.23 -8.80 -9.23
CA ASN A 174 -26.52 -8.13 -9.51
C ASN A 174 -26.63 -7.48 -10.90
N ILE A 175 -25.53 -7.38 -11.67
CA ILE A 175 -25.53 -6.91 -13.07
C ILE A 175 -25.10 -8.00 -14.08
N GLY A 176 -25.00 -9.25 -13.64
CA GLY A 176 -24.67 -10.40 -14.48
C GLY A 176 -23.19 -10.56 -14.82
N ILE A 177 -22.27 -9.98 -14.02
CA ILE A 177 -20.83 -10.18 -14.17
C ILE A 177 -20.32 -11.04 -13.00
N ASN A 178 -19.69 -12.18 -13.31
CA ASN A 178 -18.96 -12.94 -12.30
C ASN A 178 -17.56 -12.34 -12.06
N VAL A 179 -17.22 -12.05 -10.80
CA VAL A 179 -15.87 -11.64 -10.43
C VAL A 179 -14.95 -12.86 -10.50
N ILE A 180 -13.87 -12.78 -11.29
CA ILE A 180 -12.88 -13.85 -11.41
C ILE A 180 -11.93 -13.82 -10.21
N GLU A 181 -11.42 -12.62 -9.93
CA GLU A 181 -10.39 -12.35 -8.93
C GLU A 181 -10.48 -10.87 -8.53
N ILE A 182 -10.02 -10.56 -7.32
CA ILE A 182 -9.97 -9.20 -6.77
C ILE A 182 -8.49 -8.82 -6.57
N PRO A 183 -7.75 -8.50 -7.65
CA PRO A 183 -6.34 -8.16 -7.58
C PRO A 183 -6.08 -6.85 -6.82
N VAL A 184 -4.90 -6.76 -6.22
CA VAL A 184 -4.44 -5.54 -5.54
C VAL A 184 -3.89 -4.55 -6.57
N SER A 185 -4.62 -3.47 -6.86
CA SER A 185 -4.33 -2.54 -7.97
C SER A 185 -2.90 -2.00 -7.95
N PHE A 186 -2.45 -1.45 -6.82
CA PHE A 186 -1.13 -0.83 -6.71
C PHE A 186 0.02 -1.85 -6.78
N LEU A 187 -0.22 -3.12 -6.41
CA LEU A 187 0.76 -4.19 -6.60
C LEU A 187 0.80 -4.67 -8.06
N ALA A 188 -0.32 -4.69 -8.78
CA ALA A 188 -0.30 -4.88 -10.23
C ALA A 188 0.49 -3.74 -10.92
N LEU A 189 0.18 -2.48 -10.57
CA LEU A 189 0.90 -1.30 -11.06
C LEU A 189 2.40 -1.35 -10.74
N ALA A 190 2.78 -1.68 -9.51
CA ALA A 190 4.18 -1.82 -9.10
C ALA A 190 4.94 -2.84 -9.96
N ASN A 191 4.32 -4.00 -10.25
CA ASN A 191 4.91 -5.01 -11.12
C ASN A 191 5.05 -4.53 -12.59
N ALA A 192 4.12 -3.70 -13.07
CA ALA A 192 4.18 -3.12 -14.41
C ALA A 192 5.15 -1.92 -14.54
N THR A 193 5.49 -1.25 -13.43
CA THR A 193 6.29 -0.02 -13.43
C THR A 193 7.74 -0.23 -12.97
N LEU A 194 7.97 -1.13 -12.00
CA LEU A 194 9.31 -1.41 -11.46
C LEU A 194 10.09 -2.38 -12.34
N LYS A 195 11.35 -2.07 -12.59
CA LYS A 195 12.30 -2.98 -13.26
C LYS A 195 12.75 -4.08 -12.30
N ASP A 196 13.11 -5.24 -12.83
CA ASP A 196 13.53 -6.40 -12.02
C ASP A 196 14.77 -6.09 -11.16
N ASN A 197 15.69 -5.26 -11.65
CA ASN A 197 16.85 -4.82 -10.86
C ASN A 197 16.47 -3.85 -9.73
N GLU A 198 15.37 -3.08 -9.86
CA GLU A 198 14.85 -2.23 -8.79
C GLU A 198 14.24 -3.10 -7.67
N ARG A 199 13.39 -4.08 -8.03
CA ARG A 199 12.80 -5.05 -7.06
C ARG A 199 13.84 -5.97 -6.42
N GLN A 200 14.87 -6.40 -7.17
CA GLN A 200 15.95 -7.24 -6.66
C GLN A 200 16.88 -6.48 -5.70
N SER A 201 17.40 -5.32 -6.13
CA SER A 201 18.34 -4.54 -5.30
C SER A 201 17.66 -3.86 -4.11
N GLY A 202 16.35 -3.59 -4.23
CA GLY A 202 15.45 -3.14 -3.17
C GLY A 202 14.97 -1.72 -3.41
N CYS A 203 13.66 -1.49 -3.25
CA CYS A 203 13.04 -0.18 -3.48
C CYS A 203 11.76 0.02 -2.65
N VAL A 204 11.36 1.28 -2.51
CA VAL A 204 10.04 1.70 -2.06
C VAL A 204 9.26 2.14 -3.30
N PHE A 205 8.12 1.53 -3.57
CA PHE A 205 7.17 1.99 -4.57
C PHE A 205 6.03 2.73 -3.87
N VAL A 206 5.68 3.91 -4.39
CA VAL A 206 4.65 4.78 -3.84
C VAL A 206 3.68 5.19 -4.94
N ASP A 207 2.44 4.74 -4.85
CA ASP A 207 1.34 5.16 -5.73
C ASP A 207 0.51 6.24 -5.01
N MET A 208 0.60 7.48 -5.48
CA MET A 208 -0.08 8.64 -4.88
C MET A 208 -1.37 8.95 -5.65
N GLY A 209 -2.45 8.30 -5.22
CA GLY A 209 -3.78 8.44 -5.80
C GLY A 209 -4.60 9.62 -5.25
N ALA A 210 -5.87 9.68 -5.65
CA ALA A 210 -6.75 10.78 -5.32
C ALA A 210 -7.07 10.91 -3.82
N GLN A 211 -7.36 9.81 -3.10
CA GLN A 211 -7.71 9.87 -1.66
C GLN A 211 -6.92 8.87 -0.80
N THR A 212 -5.91 8.25 -1.40
CA THR A 212 -5.11 7.18 -0.82
C THR A 212 -3.70 7.26 -1.39
N THR A 213 -2.70 6.90 -0.58
CA THR A 213 -1.32 6.72 -1.00
C THR A 213 -0.91 5.29 -0.66
N SER A 214 -0.63 4.49 -1.66
CA SER A 214 -0.29 3.08 -1.53
C SER A 214 1.24 2.93 -1.46
N VAL A 215 1.74 2.20 -0.46
CA VAL A 215 3.18 1.94 -0.28
C VAL A 215 3.45 0.45 -0.42
N ALA A 216 4.47 0.09 -1.19
CA ALA A 216 5.00 -1.27 -1.31
C ALA A 216 6.53 -1.25 -1.17
N VAL A 217 7.10 -2.08 -0.30
CA VAL A 217 8.55 -2.22 -0.12
C VAL A 217 8.99 -3.57 -0.68
N PHE A 218 9.90 -3.56 -1.65
CA PHE A 218 10.44 -4.77 -2.29
C PHE A 218 11.90 -4.97 -1.93
N LYS A 219 12.33 -6.23 -1.74
CA LYS A 219 13.74 -6.60 -1.59
C LYS A 219 13.97 -8.06 -1.99
N GLY A 220 14.91 -8.27 -2.93
CA GLY A 220 15.21 -9.61 -3.46
C GLY A 220 14.06 -10.17 -4.31
N ASN A 221 13.40 -9.31 -5.10
CA ASN A 221 12.19 -9.58 -5.89
C ASN A 221 10.92 -9.94 -5.08
N ILE A 222 11.03 -10.16 -3.77
CA ILE A 222 9.92 -10.42 -2.86
C ILE A 222 9.35 -9.11 -2.29
N LEU A 223 8.02 -9.02 -2.18
CA LEU A 223 7.33 -7.95 -1.44
C LEU A 223 7.52 -8.18 0.07
N ARG A 224 7.98 -7.16 0.80
CA ARG A 224 8.34 -7.26 2.23
C ARG A 224 7.40 -6.49 3.16
N HIS A 225 6.74 -5.45 2.65
CA HIS A 225 5.68 -4.72 3.34
C HIS A 225 4.78 -4.04 2.33
N ALA A 226 3.48 -3.93 2.61
CA ALA A 226 2.58 -3.05 1.87
C ALA A 226 1.44 -2.50 2.74
N ALA A 227 1.05 -1.24 2.49
CA ALA A 227 0.00 -0.55 3.23
C ALA A 227 -0.66 0.54 2.38
N ILE A 228 -1.93 0.84 2.67
CA ILE A 228 -2.66 1.96 2.03
C ILE A 228 -2.97 3.04 3.06
N LEU A 229 -2.29 4.19 2.90
CA LEU A 229 -2.48 5.39 3.71
C LEU A 229 -3.78 6.10 3.29
N PRO A 230 -4.65 6.50 4.24
CA PRO A 230 -5.95 7.12 3.95
C PRO A 230 -5.86 8.62 3.62
N ILE A 231 -4.83 9.04 2.89
CA ILE A 231 -4.50 10.42 2.52
C ILE A 231 -3.95 10.45 1.09
N GLY A 232 -4.23 11.51 0.32
CA GLY A 232 -3.79 11.62 -1.08
C GLY A 232 -4.08 12.98 -1.70
N GLY A 233 -4.07 13.06 -3.04
CA GLY A 233 -4.13 14.32 -3.79
C GLY A 233 -5.35 15.22 -3.53
N TRP A 234 -6.46 14.66 -3.05
CA TRP A 234 -7.68 15.36 -2.66
C TRP A 234 -7.52 16.09 -1.31
N ASN A 235 -6.65 15.62 -0.42
CA ASN A 235 -6.33 16.37 0.80
C ASN A 235 -5.66 17.71 0.45
N ILE A 236 -4.74 17.70 -0.54
CA ILE A 236 -4.11 18.92 -1.06
C ILE A 236 -5.20 19.87 -1.60
N THR A 237 -6.09 19.37 -2.47
CA THR A 237 -7.22 20.12 -3.02
C THR A 237 -8.14 20.70 -1.93
N ASN A 238 -8.45 19.90 -0.91
CA ASN A 238 -9.31 20.29 0.19
C ASN A 238 -8.68 21.40 1.02
N ASP A 239 -7.39 21.30 1.33
CA ASP A 239 -6.70 22.31 2.15
C ASP A 239 -6.59 23.64 1.41
N ILE A 240 -6.32 23.61 0.09
CA ILE A 240 -6.40 24.78 -0.78
C ILE A 240 -7.81 25.39 -0.72
N ALA A 241 -8.85 24.58 -0.91
CA ALA A 241 -10.25 25.05 -0.91
C ALA A 241 -10.70 25.64 0.43
N GLN A 242 -10.30 25.04 1.56
CA GLN A 242 -10.63 25.54 2.90
C GLN A 242 -9.85 26.82 3.26
N THR A 243 -8.55 26.87 2.93
CA THR A 243 -7.68 28.00 3.30
C THR A 243 -8.01 29.24 2.46
N LEU A 244 -8.10 29.08 1.14
CA LEU A 244 -8.43 30.18 0.22
C LEU A 244 -9.94 30.46 0.18
N GLN A 245 -10.79 29.65 0.82
CA GLN A 245 -12.26 29.76 0.79
C GLN A 245 -12.81 29.81 -0.64
N ILE A 246 -12.52 28.74 -1.41
CA ILE A 246 -12.90 28.60 -2.83
C ILE A 246 -13.56 27.24 -3.09
N SER A 247 -14.04 27.03 -4.33
CA SER A 247 -14.60 25.74 -4.72
C SER A 247 -13.53 24.64 -4.82
N LEU A 248 -13.91 23.38 -4.63
CA LEU A 248 -13.01 22.24 -4.84
C LEU A 248 -12.55 22.12 -6.31
N GLU A 249 -13.32 22.63 -7.26
CA GLU A 249 -12.99 22.64 -8.69
C GLU A 249 -11.93 23.70 -9.00
N GLU A 250 -12.09 24.91 -8.47
CA GLU A 250 -11.10 25.99 -8.55
C GLU A 250 -9.80 25.59 -7.83
N ALA A 251 -9.89 24.96 -6.66
CA ALA A 251 -8.73 24.44 -5.93
C ALA A 251 -7.99 23.31 -6.69
N GLU A 252 -8.71 22.40 -7.37
CA GLU A 252 -8.09 21.38 -8.23
C GLU A 252 -7.42 22.04 -9.44
N ASN A 253 -8.08 23.02 -10.04
CA ASN A 253 -7.54 23.81 -11.14
C ASN A 253 -6.27 24.55 -10.73
N LEU A 254 -6.20 25.17 -9.54
CA LEU A 254 -4.96 25.76 -9.01
C LEU A 254 -3.87 24.70 -8.84
N LYS A 255 -4.22 23.56 -8.24
CA LYS A 255 -3.30 22.42 -8.01
C LYS A 255 -2.74 21.80 -9.30
N LEU A 256 -3.43 21.94 -10.43
CA LEU A 256 -2.99 21.43 -11.73
C LEU A 256 -2.32 22.48 -12.63
N LYS A 257 -2.48 23.78 -12.33
CA LYS A 257 -1.93 24.89 -13.15
C LYS A 257 -0.54 25.36 -12.70
N HIS A 258 -0.22 25.30 -11.41
CA HIS A 258 0.98 25.92 -10.83
C HIS A 258 2.05 24.90 -10.44
N ASP A 259 3.31 25.33 -10.53
CA ASP A 259 4.45 24.55 -10.05
C ASP A 259 4.67 24.80 -8.54
N PHE A 260 4.66 23.74 -7.75
CA PHE A 260 4.85 23.77 -6.30
C PHE A 260 6.24 23.33 -5.85
N ALA A 261 7.25 23.41 -6.73
CA ALA A 261 8.64 23.07 -6.42
C ALA A 261 9.04 23.59 -5.03
N ILE A 262 9.40 22.64 -4.14
CA ILE A 262 9.80 22.88 -2.75
C ILE A 262 11.31 23.19 -2.66
N GLU A 263 11.84 23.81 -3.71
CA GLU A 263 13.07 24.61 -3.58
C GLU A 263 12.78 25.79 -2.66
N GLU A 264 13.83 26.43 -2.11
CA GLU A 264 13.70 27.52 -1.13
C GLU A 264 12.65 28.55 -1.59
N ILE A 265 11.53 28.63 -0.86
CA ILE A 265 10.38 29.45 -1.24
C ILE A 265 10.83 30.91 -1.17
N ASP A 266 11.10 31.51 -2.33
CA ASP A 266 11.56 32.89 -2.44
C ASP A 266 10.52 33.83 -1.81
N GLU A 267 10.79 34.29 -0.59
CA GLU A 267 9.93 35.20 0.17
C GLU A 267 9.72 36.54 -0.55
N ASN A 268 10.56 36.85 -1.56
CA ASN A 268 10.48 38.05 -2.40
C ASN A 268 9.66 37.82 -3.69
N SER A 269 9.15 36.60 -3.92
CA SER A 269 8.37 36.25 -5.10
C SER A 269 7.16 37.19 -5.24
N SER A 270 7.19 37.99 -6.29
CA SER A 270 6.16 38.99 -6.58
C SER A 270 5.02 38.44 -7.46
N GLU A 271 4.95 37.11 -7.63
CA GLU A 271 3.88 36.45 -8.38
C GLU A 271 2.59 36.36 -7.55
N ILE A 272 1.50 36.86 -8.13
CA ILE A 272 0.18 36.93 -7.50
C ILE A 272 -0.80 36.10 -8.33
N ILE A 273 -1.52 35.20 -7.66
CA ILE A 273 -2.62 34.43 -8.23
C ILE A 273 -3.92 35.24 -8.03
N VAL A 274 -4.78 35.23 -9.04
CA VAL A 274 -6.12 35.84 -9.00
C VAL A 274 -7.16 34.74 -9.08
N LEU A 275 -8.11 34.75 -8.14
CA LEU A 275 -9.22 33.80 -8.01
C LEU A 275 -10.40 34.21 -8.92
N GLU A 276 -11.32 33.28 -9.16
CA GLU A 276 -12.49 33.48 -10.04
C GLU A 276 -13.46 34.56 -9.51
N ASP A 277 -13.45 34.83 -8.20
CA ASP A 277 -14.21 35.92 -7.57
C ASP A 277 -13.48 37.27 -7.54
N GLY A 278 -12.25 37.33 -8.08
CA GLY A 278 -11.43 38.55 -8.15
C GLY A 278 -10.60 38.86 -6.91
N ARG A 279 -10.63 38.02 -5.86
CA ARG A 279 -9.60 38.05 -4.80
C ARG A 279 -8.23 37.66 -5.37
N SER A 280 -7.16 38.10 -4.72
CA SER A 280 -5.79 37.82 -5.16
C SER A 280 -4.83 37.63 -3.99
N PHE A 281 -3.90 36.69 -4.12
CA PHE A 281 -2.97 36.30 -3.05
C PHE A 281 -1.58 35.89 -3.63
N PRO A 282 -0.48 35.91 -2.85
CA PRO A 282 0.86 35.56 -3.34
C PRO A 282 1.01 34.05 -3.60
N ILE A 283 1.70 33.65 -4.68
CA ILE A 283 1.87 32.21 -5.01
C ILE A 283 2.47 31.38 -3.85
N ASN A 284 3.30 32.00 -3.01
CA ASN A 284 3.92 31.36 -1.86
C ASN A 284 2.90 30.84 -0.83
N GLU A 285 1.71 31.44 -0.73
CA GLU A 285 0.64 30.95 0.17
C GLU A 285 0.10 29.59 -0.34
N LEU A 286 -0.14 29.47 -1.65
CA LEU A 286 -0.53 28.21 -2.29
C LEU A 286 0.60 27.16 -2.19
N LYS A 287 1.86 27.56 -2.41
CA LYS A 287 3.02 26.67 -2.21
C LYS A 287 3.07 26.14 -0.77
N ASN A 288 2.94 27.00 0.24
CA ASN A 288 2.95 26.60 1.66
C ASN A 288 1.85 25.57 1.98
N ILE A 289 0.62 25.77 1.48
CA ILE A 289 -0.50 24.83 1.66
C ILE A 289 -0.17 23.46 1.04
N VAL A 290 0.37 23.44 -0.19
CA VAL A 290 0.71 22.21 -0.90
C VAL A 290 1.88 21.48 -0.23
N SER A 291 2.96 22.19 0.08
CA SER A 291 4.15 21.62 0.72
C SER A 291 3.83 20.98 2.06
N ALA A 292 3.09 21.66 2.94
CA ALA A 292 2.72 21.11 4.24
C ALA A 292 1.92 19.80 4.14
N ARG A 293 1.01 19.67 3.16
CA ARG A 293 0.27 18.41 2.93
C ARG A 293 1.13 17.34 2.26
N LEU A 294 2.04 17.70 1.36
CA LEU A 294 3.00 16.75 0.78
C LEU A 294 3.95 16.20 1.85
N GLU A 295 4.47 17.05 2.72
CA GLU A 295 5.30 16.67 3.87
C GLU A 295 4.59 15.66 4.78
N GLU A 296 3.33 15.91 5.15
CA GLU A 296 2.55 14.99 5.97
C GLU A 296 2.36 13.62 5.28
N ILE A 297 2.04 13.60 3.98
CA ILE A 297 1.86 12.35 3.22
C ILE A 297 3.19 11.58 3.15
N ILE A 298 4.29 12.26 2.85
CA ILE A 298 5.62 11.63 2.68
C ILE A 298 6.19 11.17 4.03
N ALA A 299 5.95 11.89 5.12
CA ALA A 299 6.31 11.43 6.47
C ALA A 299 5.57 10.12 6.84
N ASN A 300 4.29 10.01 6.49
CA ASN A 300 3.53 8.77 6.64
C ASN A 300 4.08 7.64 5.75
N VAL A 301 4.54 7.94 4.52
CA VAL A 301 5.22 6.96 3.65
C VAL A 301 6.54 6.48 4.28
N ASN A 302 7.37 7.38 4.80
CA ASN A 302 8.60 7.02 5.52
C ASN A 302 8.31 6.08 6.70
N HIS A 303 7.25 6.36 7.46
CA HIS A 303 6.88 5.48 8.57
C HIS A 303 6.48 4.07 8.12
N GLN A 304 5.87 3.90 6.95
CA GLN A 304 5.63 2.57 6.37
C GLN A 304 6.93 1.85 5.96
N VAL A 305 7.96 2.59 5.54
CA VAL A 305 9.29 2.01 5.32
C VAL A 305 9.91 1.54 6.63
N GLU A 306 9.79 2.31 7.71
CA GLU A 306 10.29 1.94 9.04
C GLU A 306 9.58 0.67 9.58
N ILE A 307 8.26 0.55 9.38
CA ILE A 307 7.47 -0.65 9.72
C ILE A 307 7.97 -1.89 8.95
N SER A 308 8.49 -1.75 7.73
CA SER A 308 9.07 -2.86 6.96
C SER A 308 10.37 -3.44 7.57
N LYS A 309 10.97 -2.75 8.54
CA LYS A 309 12.25 -3.07 9.22
C LYS A 309 13.49 -3.09 8.31
N LEU A 310 13.36 -2.77 7.02
CA LEU A 310 14.48 -2.57 6.12
C LEU A 310 15.04 -1.15 6.24
N ARG A 311 16.37 -1.01 6.29
CA ARG A 311 17.03 0.30 6.34
C ARG A 311 17.10 0.92 4.94
N PRO A 312 17.08 2.25 4.77
CA PRO A 312 17.21 2.90 3.47
C PRO A 312 18.41 2.45 2.63
N GLY A 313 19.58 2.24 3.28
CA GLY A 313 20.78 1.70 2.60
C GLY A 313 20.67 0.25 2.09
N GLU A 314 19.62 -0.49 2.49
CA GLU A 314 19.30 -1.81 1.95
C GLU A 314 18.33 -1.72 0.75
N LEU A 315 17.73 -0.56 0.51
CA LEU A 315 16.78 -0.28 -0.58
C LEU A 315 17.51 0.50 -1.69
N VAL A 316 18.48 -0.17 -2.31
CA VAL A 316 19.54 0.42 -3.15
C VAL A 316 19.03 1.11 -4.43
N ALA A 317 17.84 0.78 -4.93
CA ALA A 317 17.21 1.48 -6.04
C ALA A 317 16.40 2.72 -5.61
N GLY A 318 16.14 2.89 -4.32
CA GLY A 318 15.51 4.07 -3.74
C GLY A 318 13.99 4.08 -3.83
N ILE A 319 13.43 5.27 -4.03
CA ILE A 319 11.98 5.51 -4.07
C ILE A 319 11.53 5.68 -5.53
N VAL A 320 10.51 4.92 -5.93
CA VAL A 320 9.82 5.07 -7.22
C VAL A 320 8.39 5.56 -6.97
N VAL A 321 8.05 6.74 -7.49
CA VAL A 321 6.78 7.43 -7.24
C VAL A 321 5.90 7.44 -8.50
N CYS A 322 4.64 7.04 -8.35
CA CYS A 322 3.64 6.87 -9.40
C CYS A 322 2.29 7.45 -8.93
N GLY A 323 1.24 7.30 -9.75
CA GLY A 323 -0.11 7.74 -9.41
C GLY A 323 -0.38 9.21 -9.77
N GLY A 324 -1.64 9.64 -9.67
CA GLY A 324 -2.09 10.94 -10.21
C GLY A 324 -1.39 12.18 -9.62
N VAL A 325 -0.94 12.12 -8.36
CA VAL A 325 -0.24 13.23 -7.70
C VAL A 325 1.21 13.39 -8.20
N SER A 326 1.86 12.33 -8.71
CA SER A 326 3.24 12.46 -9.18
C SER A 326 3.38 13.19 -10.52
N ASN A 327 2.25 13.60 -11.12
CA ASN A 327 2.21 14.61 -12.19
C ASN A 327 2.52 16.04 -11.68
N THR A 328 2.50 16.27 -10.36
CA THR A 328 2.97 17.52 -9.76
C THR A 328 4.50 17.56 -9.77
N SER A 329 5.05 18.52 -10.51
CA SER A 329 6.50 18.83 -10.68
C SER A 329 7.33 18.74 -9.38
N ALA A 330 6.78 19.25 -8.28
CA ALA A 330 7.42 19.33 -6.97
C ALA A 330 7.83 17.98 -6.35
N ILE A 331 7.20 16.88 -6.75
CA ILE A 331 7.14 15.67 -5.92
C ILE A 331 8.52 15.03 -5.67
N THR A 332 9.44 15.13 -6.63
CA THR A 332 10.78 14.54 -6.50
C THR A 332 11.58 15.21 -5.38
N GLU A 333 11.45 16.53 -5.22
CA GLU A 333 12.19 17.28 -4.21
C GLU A 333 11.58 17.12 -2.83
N ALA A 334 10.24 17.12 -2.74
CA ALA A 334 9.50 16.83 -1.52
C ALA A 334 9.97 15.52 -0.86
N PHE A 335 10.16 14.47 -1.67
CA PHE A 335 10.67 13.18 -1.19
C PHE A 335 12.13 13.24 -0.71
N LYS A 336 13.01 14.03 -1.34
CA LYS A 336 14.40 14.19 -0.85
C LYS A 336 14.45 14.94 0.47
N ILE A 337 13.67 16.02 0.61
CA ILE A 337 13.64 16.86 1.81
C ILE A 337 13.12 16.08 3.02
N VAL A 338 12.04 15.31 2.84
CA VAL A 338 11.39 14.58 3.94
C VAL A 338 12.03 13.20 4.18
N MET A 339 12.63 12.57 3.16
CA MET A 339 13.29 11.27 3.26
C MET A 339 14.79 11.32 2.87
N PRO A 340 15.62 12.20 3.49
CA PRO A 340 17.00 12.48 3.07
C PRO A 340 17.99 11.31 3.25
N LYS A 341 17.51 10.14 3.72
CA LYS A 341 18.27 8.88 3.77
C LYS A 341 18.20 8.10 2.45
N PHE A 342 17.51 8.62 1.43
CA PHE A 342 17.33 8.00 0.12
C PHE A 342 17.97 8.85 -1.00
N ASP A 343 19.17 8.48 -1.43
CA ASP A 343 19.91 9.18 -2.50
C ASP A 343 19.20 9.20 -3.87
N LYS A 344 18.15 8.38 -4.03
CA LYS A 344 17.44 8.14 -5.29
C LYS A 344 15.94 8.26 -5.08
N VAL A 345 15.36 9.24 -5.75
CA VAL A 345 13.92 9.42 -5.93
C VAL A 345 13.65 9.50 -7.43
N ARG A 346 12.69 8.72 -7.93
CA ARG A 346 12.36 8.61 -9.35
C ARG A 346 10.85 8.65 -9.53
N VAL A 347 10.33 9.68 -10.20
CA VAL A 347 8.96 9.61 -10.73
C VAL A 347 8.96 8.66 -11.93
N GLU A 348 7.99 7.75 -11.99
CA GLU A 348 7.73 6.93 -13.17
C GLU A 348 6.22 6.76 -13.37
N GLN A 349 5.75 7.17 -14.55
CA GLN A 349 4.37 6.98 -15.00
C GLN A 349 4.28 6.01 -16.18
N LYS A 350 5.40 5.58 -16.76
CA LYS A 350 5.42 4.64 -17.88
C LYS A 350 5.62 3.22 -17.37
N MET A 351 4.68 2.35 -17.71
CA MET A 351 4.85 0.91 -17.53
C MET A 351 5.91 0.37 -18.50
N THR A 352 6.54 -0.73 -18.11
CA THR A 352 7.36 -1.56 -19.00
C THR A 352 6.50 -2.32 -20.02
N LEU A 353 5.25 -2.64 -19.64
CA LEU A 353 4.25 -3.31 -20.46
C LEU A 353 3.96 -2.54 -21.75
N GLN A 354 4.08 -3.25 -22.88
CA GLN A 354 3.71 -2.73 -24.19
C GLN A 354 2.21 -2.89 -24.42
N TYR A 355 1.54 -1.85 -24.90
CA TYR A 355 0.15 -1.91 -25.32
C TYR A 355 -0.08 -1.31 -26.71
N ARG A 356 -1.11 -1.80 -27.39
CA ARG A 356 -1.56 -1.36 -28.71
C ARG A 356 -3.00 -0.91 -28.60
N VAL A 357 -3.34 0.21 -29.23
CA VAL A 357 -4.67 0.83 -29.10
C VAL A 357 -5.42 0.72 -30.43
N ASN A 358 -6.71 0.39 -30.37
CA ASN A 358 -7.57 0.45 -31.55
C ASN A 358 -7.69 1.90 -32.04
N LYS A 359 -7.60 2.14 -33.36
CA LYS A 359 -7.60 3.48 -33.97
C LYS A 359 -8.86 4.31 -33.70
N SER A 360 -9.92 3.68 -33.20
CA SER A 360 -11.16 4.33 -32.76
C SER A 360 -11.07 5.00 -31.38
N ILE A 361 -9.98 4.79 -30.63
CA ILE A 361 -9.73 5.40 -29.32
C ILE A 361 -8.61 6.44 -29.49
N THR A 362 -8.96 7.72 -29.43
CA THR A 362 -7.98 8.82 -29.43
C THR A 362 -7.49 9.11 -28.00
N ASP A 363 -6.34 9.78 -27.91
CA ASP A 363 -5.83 10.41 -26.67
C ASP A 363 -5.67 9.48 -25.44
N PHE A 364 -5.61 8.16 -25.71
CA PHE A 364 -5.64 7.11 -24.69
C PHE A 364 -4.45 7.18 -23.72
N ASN A 365 -4.78 7.15 -22.42
CA ASN A 365 -3.82 7.05 -21.32
C ASN A 365 -2.75 8.17 -21.29
N THR A 366 -3.08 9.34 -21.83
CA THR A 366 -2.25 10.55 -21.79
C THR A 366 -2.07 11.10 -20.38
N ASP A 367 -3.03 10.86 -19.49
CA ASP A 367 -3.00 11.17 -18.05
C ASP A 367 -2.52 9.99 -17.18
N PHE A 368 -2.07 8.89 -17.81
CA PHE A 368 -1.64 7.63 -17.20
C PHE A 368 -2.70 6.89 -16.35
N SER A 369 -3.96 7.34 -16.38
CA SER A 369 -5.01 6.88 -15.46
C SER A 369 -5.63 5.50 -15.77
N TYR A 370 -5.17 4.84 -16.83
CA TYR A 370 -5.52 3.46 -17.15
C TYR A 370 -4.42 2.46 -16.74
N ASN A 371 -3.25 2.93 -16.26
CA ASN A 371 -2.09 2.09 -15.97
C ASN A 371 -2.41 0.89 -15.06
N SER A 372 -3.05 1.08 -13.90
CA SER A 372 -3.41 -0.01 -12.99
C SER A 372 -4.26 -1.07 -13.69
N VAL A 373 -5.23 -0.65 -14.51
CA VAL A 373 -6.15 -1.56 -15.21
C VAL A 373 -5.44 -2.32 -16.34
N ILE A 374 -4.52 -1.66 -17.05
CA ILE A 374 -3.66 -2.31 -18.06
C ILE A 374 -2.73 -3.33 -17.38
N ALA A 375 -2.16 -3.00 -16.22
CA ALA A 375 -1.32 -3.90 -15.43
C ALA A 375 -2.09 -5.13 -14.89
N MET A 376 -3.39 -4.98 -14.57
CA MET A 376 -4.26 -6.09 -14.21
C MET A 376 -4.66 -6.95 -15.43
N LEU A 377 -4.88 -6.34 -16.60
CA LEU A 377 -5.10 -7.09 -17.85
C LEU A 377 -3.90 -7.96 -18.24
N ASP A 378 -2.67 -7.60 -17.87
CA ASP A 378 -1.50 -8.43 -18.15
C ASP A 378 -1.54 -9.78 -17.42
N LYS A 379 -2.04 -9.77 -16.17
CA LYS A 379 -2.20 -10.95 -15.32
C LYS A 379 -3.44 -11.78 -15.66
N GLY A 380 -4.48 -11.16 -16.24
CA GLY A 380 -5.77 -11.80 -16.43
C GLY A 380 -5.81 -12.83 -17.57
N THR A 381 -5.97 -14.10 -17.20
CA THR A 381 -5.96 -15.28 -18.09
C THR A 381 -7.35 -15.70 -18.58
N GLU A 382 -8.41 -15.35 -17.84
CA GLU A 382 -9.77 -15.82 -18.08
C GLU A 382 -10.53 -15.02 -19.16
N ASN A 383 -11.22 -15.74 -20.05
CA ASN A 383 -12.06 -15.14 -21.08
C ASN A 383 -13.34 -14.56 -20.47
N CYS A 384 -13.58 -13.28 -20.72
CA CYS A 384 -14.68 -12.49 -20.15
C CYS A 384 -15.89 -12.32 -21.11
N ASP A 385 -15.76 -12.76 -22.37
CA ASP A 385 -16.81 -12.75 -23.38
C ASP A 385 -18.05 -13.56 -22.94
N GLY A 386 -19.21 -12.90 -22.91
CA GLY A 386 -20.50 -13.47 -22.53
C GLY A 386 -21.39 -13.91 -23.70
N GLY A 387 -21.03 -13.59 -24.94
CA GLY A 387 -21.82 -13.92 -26.14
C GLY A 387 -22.26 -12.71 -26.97
N GLU A 388 -23.23 -12.91 -27.86
CA GLU A 388 -23.79 -11.84 -28.69
C GLU A 388 -24.86 -11.05 -27.92
N ILE A 389 -24.86 -9.72 -28.06
CA ILE A 389 -25.85 -8.85 -27.45
C ILE A 389 -27.26 -9.21 -27.96
N GLY A 390 -28.19 -9.46 -27.04
CA GLY A 390 -29.59 -9.78 -27.36
C GLY A 390 -29.89 -11.27 -27.57
N LYS A 391 -28.91 -12.16 -27.41
CA LYS A 391 -29.16 -13.57 -27.11
C LYS A 391 -29.11 -13.78 -25.60
N GLU A 392 -30.05 -14.56 -25.07
CA GLU A 392 -29.94 -15.07 -23.71
C GLU A 392 -28.92 -16.22 -23.72
N THR A 393 -27.80 -16.01 -23.05
CA THR A 393 -26.84 -17.08 -22.77
C THR A 393 -27.45 -17.99 -21.72
N GLU A 394 -27.55 -19.29 -21.99
CA GLU A 394 -28.10 -20.28 -21.05
C GLU A 394 -27.23 -20.40 -19.79
N LEU A 395 -27.52 -19.57 -18.79
CA LEU A 395 -27.08 -19.83 -17.42
C LEU A 395 -27.79 -21.09 -16.90
N PHE A 396 -27.06 -21.87 -16.09
CA PHE A 396 -27.53 -23.09 -15.40
C PHE A 396 -27.72 -24.34 -16.28
N THR A 397 -26.64 -24.86 -16.85
CA THR A 397 -26.49 -26.33 -16.93
C THR A 397 -26.26 -26.89 -15.52
N VAL A 398 -27.35 -27.13 -14.79
CA VAL A 398 -27.30 -27.79 -13.48
C VAL A 398 -26.79 -29.22 -13.68
N LYS A 399 -25.71 -29.62 -12.98
CA LYS A 399 -25.30 -31.03 -12.93
C LYS A 399 -26.43 -31.85 -12.31
N GLU A 400 -26.83 -32.93 -12.98
CA GLU A 400 -27.90 -33.80 -12.51
C GLU A 400 -27.65 -34.30 -11.08
N PRO A 401 -28.67 -34.37 -10.21
CA PRO A 401 -28.51 -34.91 -8.86
C PRO A 401 -28.10 -36.38 -8.90
N ILE A 402 -27.09 -36.73 -8.12
CA ILE A 402 -26.72 -38.14 -7.87
C ILE A 402 -27.91 -38.83 -7.18
N GLN A 403 -28.38 -39.94 -7.75
CA GLN A 403 -29.43 -40.75 -7.13
C GLN A 403 -28.86 -41.55 -5.95
N GLU A 404 -29.10 -41.08 -4.71
CA GLU A 404 -28.90 -41.92 -3.53
C GLU A 404 -29.95 -43.04 -3.50
N SER A 405 -29.50 -44.29 -3.33
CA SER A 405 -30.36 -45.47 -3.35
C SER A 405 -30.97 -45.75 -1.98
N THR A 406 -32.29 -45.65 -1.88
CA THR A 406 -33.02 -45.78 -0.61
C THR A 406 -33.16 -47.23 -0.13
N THR A 407 -32.33 -47.62 0.83
CA THR A 407 -32.55 -48.67 1.84
C THR A 407 -33.86 -48.55 2.64
N PRO A 408 -34.95 -49.35 2.49
CA PRO A 408 -36.11 -49.22 3.39
C PRO A 408 -35.87 -49.94 4.74
N VAL A 409 -36.33 -49.32 5.83
CA VAL A 409 -36.40 -49.91 7.18
C VAL A 409 -37.82 -49.71 7.74
N GLU A 410 -38.42 -50.77 8.29
CA GLU A 410 -39.79 -50.75 8.81
C GLU A 410 -39.91 -50.18 10.26
N PRO A 411 -41.11 -49.74 10.68
CA PRO A 411 -41.27 -48.83 11.81
C PRO A 411 -41.58 -49.49 13.17
N ALA A 412 -41.32 -48.75 14.25
CA ALA A 412 -41.87 -48.97 15.59
C ALA A 412 -42.65 -47.73 16.08
N LYS A 413 -43.52 -47.89 17.10
CA LYS A 413 -44.59 -46.94 17.47
C LYS A 413 -44.38 -46.21 18.83
N PRO A 414 -45.14 -45.14 19.15
CA PRO A 414 -44.66 -44.03 19.97
C PRO A 414 -45.23 -43.89 21.40
N ASN A 415 -44.53 -43.11 22.23
CA ASN A 415 -45.03 -42.20 23.30
C ASN A 415 -43.79 -41.53 23.98
N THR A 416 -43.81 -40.34 24.61
CA THR A 416 -44.90 -39.37 24.93
C THR A 416 -44.33 -37.93 24.97
N GLN A 417 -45.17 -36.90 24.79
CA GLN A 417 -44.93 -35.50 25.25
C GLN A 417 -45.17 -35.37 26.78
N PRO A 418 -44.86 -34.25 27.49
CA PRO A 418 -44.79 -32.83 27.08
C PRO A 418 -43.48 -32.12 27.51
N THR A 419 -43.25 -30.79 27.48
CA THR A 419 -44.12 -29.59 27.25
C THR A 419 -43.30 -28.47 26.56
N GLU A 420 -43.97 -27.44 26.05
CA GLU A 420 -43.36 -26.20 25.52
C GLU A 420 -43.01 -25.19 26.65
N GLU A 421 -42.02 -24.32 26.43
CA GLU A 421 -42.09 -22.91 26.84
C GLU A 421 -41.13 -22.03 26.00
N SER A 422 -41.32 -20.70 26.02
CA SER A 422 -40.87 -19.81 24.93
C SER A 422 -39.83 -18.76 25.32
N SER A 423 -38.86 -18.54 24.41
CA SER A 423 -38.20 -17.27 24.10
C SER A 423 -37.62 -16.37 25.23
N THR A 424 -36.35 -16.02 25.09
CA THR A 424 -35.89 -14.62 25.31
C THR A 424 -34.60 -14.37 24.54
N SER A 425 -34.38 -13.12 24.12
CA SER A 425 -33.19 -12.68 23.40
C SER A 425 -32.21 -11.98 24.34
N SER A 426 -30.92 -12.37 24.32
CA SER A 426 -29.82 -11.57 24.85
C SER A 426 -29.01 -10.98 23.70
N GLY A 427 -28.64 -9.69 23.81
CA GLY A 427 -27.90 -8.99 22.77
C GLY A 427 -26.44 -9.45 22.67
N LYS A 428 -25.82 -9.19 21.51
CA LYS A 428 -24.36 -9.18 21.38
C LYS A 428 -23.87 -7.76 21.67
N GLU A 429 -23.07 -7.60 22.71
CA GLU A 429 -22.30 -6.38 22.92
C GLU A 429 -21.25 -6.26 21.81
N THR A 430 -20.95 -5.02 21.41
CA THR A 430 -19.93 -4.74 20.38
C THR A 430 -18.76 -4.06 21.08
N MET A 431 -17.57 -4.64 20.96
CA MET A 431 -16.36 -4.17 21.63
C MET A 431 -16.02 -2.75 21.19
N THR A 432 -15.64 -1.89 22.14
CA THR A 432 -15.34 -0.48 21.92
C THR A 432 -13.92 -0.26 21.38
N ASP A 433 -13.67 0.93 20.82
CA ASP A 433 -12.36 1.27 20.25
C ASP A 433 -11.25 1.33 21.33
N GLU A 434 -11.57 1.72 22.57
CA GLU A 434 -10.63 1.69 23.71
C GLU A 434 -10.25 0.25 24.12
N GLU A 435 -11.22 -0.66 24.12
CA GLU A 435 -10.98 -2.08 24.34
C GLU A 435 -10.15 -2.70 23.19
N PHE A 436 -10.33 -2.21 21.96
CA PHE A 436 -9.53 -2.63 20.80
C PHE A 436 -8.08 -2.15 20.91
N GLU A 437 -7.83 -0.89 21.24
CA GLU A 437 -6.48 -0.38 21.47
C GLU A 437 -5.79 -1.08 22.64
N LYS A 438 -6.51 -1.35 23.74
CA LYS A 438 -6.00 -2.14 24.86
C LYS A 438 -5.63 -3.57 24.44
N PHE A 439 -6.47 -4.24 23.65
CA PHE A 439 -6.20 -5.57 23.10
C PHE A 439 -4.97 -5.59 22.18
N MET A 440 -4.79 -4.56 21.35
CA MET A 440 -3.62 -4.41 20.48
C MET A 440 -2.34 -4.17 21.31
N ARG A 441 -2.40 -3.32 22.35
CA ARG A 441 -1.28 -3.07 23.28
C ARG A 441 -0.83 -4.34 24.01
N GLU A 442 -1.78 -5.11 24.55
CA GLU A 442 -1.49 -6.39 25.20
C GLU A 442 -0.85 -7.42 24.24
N ARG A 443 -1.23 -7.42 22.95
CA ARG A 443 -0.62 -8.31 21.96
C ARG A 443 0.78 -7.87 21.54
N ALA A 444 1.07 -6.57 21.49
CA ALA A 444 2.42 -6.06 21.27
C ALA A 444 3.39 -6.52 22.38
N GLU A 445 2.97 -6.43 23.65
CA GLU A 445 3.80 -6.90 24.77
C GLU A 445 3.98 -8.42 24.79
N LYS A 446 2.91 -9.19 24.52
CA LYS A 446 3.00 -10.66 24.41
C LYS A 446 3.90 -11.11 23.24
N GLY A 447 3.98 -10.31 22.17
CA GLY A 447 4.90 -10.52 21.05
C GLY A 447 6.38 -10.34 21.41
N LEU A 448 6.71 -9.38 22.29
CA LEU A 448 8.08 -9.17 22.78
C LEU A 448 8.56 -10.32 23.68
N VAL A 449 7.70 -10.81 24.57
CA VAL A 449 8.02 -11.96 25.44
C VAL A 449 8.29 -13.23 24.62
N ALA A 450 7.54 -13.44 23.53
CA ALA A 450 7.76 -14.55 22.61
C ALA A 450 9.09 -14.48 21.82
N GLN A 451 9.80 -13.34 21.88
CA GLN A 451 11.11 -13.13 21.23
C GLN A 451 12.27 -13.07 22.24
N GLY A 452 12.02 -13.33 23.52
CA GLY A 452 13.07 -13.47 24.55
C GLY A 452 13.72 -12.16 25.03
N ILE A 453 13.15 -11.01 24.67
CA ILE A 453 13.68 -9.69 25.08
C ILE A 453 13.01 -9.24 26.38
N THR A 454 13.77 -9.18 27.48
CA THR A 454 13.30 -8.65 28.76
C THR A 454 13.51 -7.13 28.86
N LYS A 455 12.66 -6.44 29.64
CA LYS A 455 12.58 -4.96 29.71
C LYS A 455 13.81 -4.25 30.34
N GLU A 456 14.90 -4.94 30.66
CA GLU A 456 16.08 -4.35 31.32
C GLU A 456 17.22 -3.93 30.36
N GLN A 457 17.14 -4.22 29.06
CA GLN A 457 18.19 -3.86 28.08
C GLN A 457 17.80 -2.67 27.18
N ALA A 458 17.34 -1.56 27.77
CA ALA A 458 16.93 -0.36 27.04
C ALA A 458 17.13 0.96 27.82
N THR A 459 18.33 1.23 28.34
CA THR A 459 18.69 2.53 28.94
C THR A 459 20.04 3.06 28.42
N PRO A 460 20.09 4.23 27.76
CA PRO A 460 21.34 4.84 27.32
C PRO A 460 21.94 5.73 28.41
N THR A 461 22.79 5.16 29.28
CA THR A 461 23.59 5.95 30.24
C THR A 461 24.96 6.29 29.66
N GLY A 462 25.21 7.57 29.40
CA GLY A 462 26.56 8.06 29.13
C GLY A 462 27.05 8.96 30.26
N GLU A 463 28.13 8.57 30.93
CA GLU A 463 29.08 9.53 31.54
C GLU A 463 30.43 8.87 31.83
N ASN A 464 31.46 9.68 32.13
CA ASN A 464 32.83 9.24 32.27
C ASN A 464 33.11 8.49 33.58
N THR A 465 33.97 7.47 33.54
CA THR A 465 35.01 7.32 34.56
C THR A 465 36.26 6.61 34.04
N THR A 466 37.43 7.16 34.34
CA THR A 466 38.73 6.52 34.10
C THR A 466 39.16 5.66 35.29
N ILE A 467 39.79 4.52 35.02
CA ILE A 467 40.79 3.84 35.86
C ILE A 467 41.60 2.89 34.95
N GLY A 468 42.91 2.74 35.22
CA GLY A 468 43.84 2.02 34.33
C GLY A 468 43.93 0.50 34.58
N PRO A 469 44.50 -0.27 33.64
CA PRO A 469 44.59 -1.73 33.72
C PRO A 469 45.79 -2.21 34.55
N SER A 470 45.62 -3.32 35.29
CA SER A 470 46.68 -4.00 36.03
C SER A 470 47.04 -5.37 35.44
N THR A 471 48.23 -5.43 34.82
CA THR A 471 49.21 -6.55 34.82
C THR A 471 48.84 -7.97 34.33
N SER A 472 49.74 -8.53 33.50
CA SER A 472 50.07 -9.97 33.29
C SER A 472 48.96 -10.89 32.71
N SER A 473 49.24 -11.94 31.92
CA SER A 473 50.46 -12.51 31.27
C SER A 473 49.97 -13.57 30.25
N ASP A 474 50.71 -14.09 29.26
CA ASP A 474 52.10 -13.87 28.79
C ASP A 474 52.18 -14.16 27.27
N GLU A 475 53.38 -13.97 26.70
CA GLU A 475 53.99 -14.47 25.44
C GLU A 475 53.19 -15.47 24.53
N THR A 476 53.29 -15.44 23.18
CA THR A 476 54.47 -15.21 22.32
C THR A 476 54.16 -14.59 20.93
N LYS A 477 55.07 -13.70 20.47
CA LYS A 477 55.90 -13.72 19.22
C LYS A 477 55.36 -14.41 17.95
N GLU A 478 55.64 -14.01 16.69
CA GLU A 478 56.37 -12.91 15.99
C GLU A 478 56.09 -13.10 14.45
N GLN A 479 56.42 -12.27 13.44
CA GLN A 479 57.21 -11.03 13.30
C GLN A 479 56.76 -10.25 12.02
N GLU A 480 56.79 -8.91 12.03
CA GLU A 480 56.91 -7.98 10.85
C GLU A 480 55.86 -8.01 9.69
N ASP A 481 55.67 -6.94 8.90
CA ASP A 481 56.51 -5.76 8.60
C ASP A 481 55.76 -4.40 8.57
N LYS A 482 56.52 -3.29 8.53
CA LYS A 482 56.14 -1.86 8.33
C LYS A 482 56.32 -1.49 6.82
N PRO A 483 56.40 -0.23 6.28
CA PRO A 483 56.43 1.18 6.79
C PRO A 483 55.30 2.09 6.21
N LYS A 484 55.19 3.45 6.31
CA LYS A 484 55.80 4.63 7.02
C LYS A 484 54.68 5.73 7.07
N VAL A 485 54.51 6.67 8.03
CA VAL A 485 55.36 7.79 8.56
C VAL A 485 55.49 8.98 7.58
N VAL A 486 55.31 10.29 7.93
CA VAL A 486 54.90 10.99 9.20
C VAL A 486 54.78 12.56 9.06
N ILE A 487 53.98 13.25 9.91
CA ILE A 487 53.85 14.74 10.21
C ILE A 487 53.80 15.73 8.99
N VAL A 488 53.68 17.09 9.09
CA VAL A 488 53.74 18.12 10.18
C VAL A 488 52.73 19.26 9.96
N ASP A 489 52.45 20.08 11.00
CA ASP A 489 51.67 21.33 10.99
C ASP A 489 52.52 22.52 11.52
N PRO A 490 52.48 23.74 10.92
CA PRO A 490 53.09 24.96 11.47
C PRO A 490 52.16 26.19 11.54
N THR A 491 52.50 27.17 12.40
CA THR A 491 51.56 28.20 12.91
C THR A 491 51.82 29.66 12.50
N ARG A 492 50.73 30.46 12.55
CA ARG A 492 50.63 31.86 13.06
C ARG A 492 50.90 33.09 12.17
N GLU A 493 50.43 34.24 12.72
CA GLU A 493 50.53 35.66 12.31
C GLU A 493 49.59 36.13 11.16
N THR A 494 49.04 37.37 11.14
CA THR A 494 49.17 38.56 12.06
C THR A 494 47.83 39.34 12.21
N GLU A 495 47.84 40.44 12.97
CA GLU A 495 46.67 41.24 13.40
C GLU A 495 46.12 42.25 12.38
N ASN A 496 44.85 42.67 12.53
CA ASN A 496 44.51 44.10 12.52
C ASN A 496 43.17 44.40 13.24
N THR A 497 42.96 45.64 13.69
CA THR A 497 41.79 46.04 14.51
C THR A 497 40.99 47.20 13.91
N SER A 498 39.67 47.16 14.10
CA SER A 498 38.81 48.35 14.15
C SER A 498 37.59 48.06 15.04
N ASN A 499 36.98 49.10 15.62
CA ASN A 499 36.10 48.96 16.79
C ASN A 499 34.88 49.89 16.69
N SER A 500 33.67 49.34 16.81
CA SER A 500 32.42 50.12 16.86
C SER A 500 31.30 49.40 17.63
N LYS A 501 31.35 49.52 18.96
CA LYS A 501 30.24 49.63 19.94
C LYS A 501 28.96 48.79 19.73
N GLU A 502 28.61 48.01 20.76
CA GLU A 502 27.30 47.39 20.89
C GLU A 502 26.16 48.41 21.15
N GLU A 503 24.98 48.13 20.60
CA GLU A 503 23.68 48.49 21.20
C GLU A 503 22.89 47.19 21.41
N GLU A 504 22.47 46.90 22.65
CA GLU A 504 21.75 45.67 23.01
C GLU A 504 20.25 45.74 22.62
N GLU A 505 19.92 45.52 21.35
CA GLU A 505 18.56 45.09 21.01
C GLU A 505 18.38 43.61 21.36
N ARG A 506 17.77 43.38 22.54
CA ARG A 506 17.44 42.06 23.08
C ARG A 506 16.32 41.38 22.27
N LYS A 507 16.66 40.82 21.10
CA LYS A 507 15.75 39.99 20.31
C LYS A 507 15.31 38.78 21.12
N GLU A 508 14.02 38.71 21.45
CA GLU A 508 13.39 37.46 21.84
C GLU A 508 13.33 36.54 20.61
N GLU A 509 14.20 35.53 20.57
CA GLU A 509 14.11 34.47 19.55
C GLU A 509 12.78 33.74 19.71
N LYS A 510 11.85 33.97 18.78
CA LYS A 510 10.58 33.24 18.76
C LYS A 510 10.89 31.76 18.60
N PRO A 511 10.39 30.87 19.48
CA PRO A 511 10.72 29.45 19.44
C PRO A 511 10.39 28.86 18.06
N SER A 512 11.28 27.99 17.56
CA SER A 512 11.15 27.36 16.25
C SER A 512 9.88 26.48 16.19
N PHE A 513 9.42 26.16 14.98
CA PHE A 513 8.26 25.29 14.76
C PHE A 513 8.39 23.95 15.51
N TRP A 514 9.57 23.32 15.43
CA TRP A 514 9.89 22.09 16.15
C TRP A 514 9.89 22.24 17.67
N GLN A 515 10.28 23.40 18.19
CA GLN A 515 10.19 23.69 19.62
C GLN A 515 8.73 23.79 20.06
N ARG A 516 7.89 24.53 19.32
CA ARG A 516 6.45 24.68 19.62
C ARG A 516 5.68 23.36 19.55
N ILE A 517 6.04 22.46 18.64
CA ILE A 517 5.44 21.12 18.58
C ILE A 517 5.85 20.29 19.79
N LYS A 518 7.13 20.32 20.21
CA LYS A 518 7.57 19.67 21.46
C LYS A 518 6.86 20.23 22.68
N ASP A 519 6.76 21.56 22.79
CA ASP A 519 6.10 22.22 23.92
C ASP A 519 4.58 21.92 23.96
N THR A 520 3.94 21.77 22.80
CA THR A 520 2.53 21.33 22.69
C THR A 520 2.37 19.87 23.10
N ILE A 521 3.22 18.97 22.60
CA ILE A 521 3.18 17.54 22.95
C ILE A 521 3.41 17.37 24.46
N ASN A 522 4.43 18.02 25.01
CA ASN A 522 4.76 17.95 26.43
C ASN A 522 3.63 18.47 27.33
N LYS A 523 2.84 19.46 26.87
CA LYS A 523 1.65 19.93 27.58
C LYS A 523 0.54 18.89 27.60
N VAL A 524 0.19 18.32 26.44
CA VAL A 524 -0.84 17.28 26.35
C VAL A 524 -0.49 16.10 27.26
N THR A 525 0.78 15.67 27.29
CA THR A 525 1.24 14.59 28.19
C THR A 525 1.29 14.96 29.68
N SER A 526 1.08 16.23 30.05
CA SER A 526 1.07 16.68 31.46
C SER A 526 -0.32 17.05 31.97
N GLU A 527 -1.30 17.25 31.08
CA GLU A 527 -2.71 17.45 31.46
C GLU A 527 -3.42 16.10 31.72
N ASP A 528 -2.87 14.98 31.20
CA ASP A 528 -3.35 13.60 31.42
C ASP A 528 -2.91 12.97 32.78
N GLU A 529 -2.07 13.63 33.60
CA GLU A 529 -1.64 13.11 34.92
C GLU A 529 -2.35 13.74 36.13
N GLU A 530 -3.31 14.66 35.94
CA GLU A 530 -3.97 15.40 37.05
C GLU A 530 -5.53 15.39 37.02
N ILE A 531 -6.14 14.33 36.46
CA ILE A 531 -7.61 14.09 36.45
C ILE A 531 -7.97 12.69 36.98
#